data_AF-X1V959-F1
#
_entry.id   AF-X1V959-F1
#
_cell.length_a   1.000
_cell.length_b   1.000
_cell.length_c   1.000
_cell.angle_alpha   90.00
_cell.angle_beta   90.00
_cell.angle_gamma   90.00
#
_symmetry.space_group_name_H-M   'P 1'
#
loop_
_entity.id
_entity.type
_entity.pdbx_description
1 polymer ?
#
loop_
_entity_poly.entity_id
_entity_poly.type
_entity_poly.pdbx_seq_one_letter_code
_entity_poly.pdbx_strand_id
1 'polypeptide(L)'
;VEHVFRDMKSILETRPVFHQKDETIRGHVFCSFLALTLRKELQQRLEAAGNHFEWSEIKQDLKSLQEIEIEDNGKTLTVRSECKGVCGKVFQSVGVAIPPTIREVQ
;
A
#
# COMPACT_ATOMS: atom_id res chain seq x y z
N VAL A 1 4.75 17.12 -12.91
CA VAL A 1 6.00 16.30 -12.83
C VAL A 1 6.92 16.86 -11.75
N GLU A 2 7.25 18.15 -11.77
CA GLU A 2 8.16 18.78 -10.79
C GLU A 2 7.70 18.68 -9.32
N HIS A 3 6.39 18.64 -9.05
CA HIS A 3 5.89 18.45 -7.67
C HIS A 3 6.14 17.04 -7.12
N VAL A 4 6.01 16.00 -7.95
CA VAL A 4 6.29 14.61 -7.55
C VAL A 4 7.79 14.42 -7.29
N PHE A 5 8.65 15.05 -8.11
CA PHE A 5 10.09 15.06 -7.88
C PHE A 5 10.50 15.89 -6.65
N ARG A 6 9.76 16.96 -6.33
CA ARG A 6 9.98 17.79 -5.14
C ARG A 6 9.60 17.05 -3.86
N ASP A 7 8.46 16.37 -3.85
CA ASP A 7 8.01 15.57 -2.70
C ASP A 7 8.92 14.36 -2.50
N MET A 8 9.41 13.75 -3.59
CA MET A 8 10.46 12.73 -3.51
C MET A 8 11.76 13.27 -2.93
N LYS A 9 12.21 14.48 -3.33
CA LYS A 9 13.41 15.11 -2.72
C LYS A 9 13.23 15.50 -1.25
N SER A 10 12.00 15.76 -0.80
CA SER A 10 11.75 16.07 0.61
C SER A 10 11.67 14.82 1.49
N ILE A 11 11.28 13.67 0.93
CA ILE A 11 11.31 12.35 1.60
C ILE A 11 12.72 11.76 1.58
N LEU A 12 13.46 12.01 0.48
CA LEU A 12 14.86 11.67 0.34
C LEU A 12 15.70 12.80 0.91
N GLU A 13 15.83 12.87 2.23
CA GLU A 13 16.91 13.63 2.87
C GLU A 13 18.26 13.18 2.29
N THR A 14 18.62 13.69 1.11
CA THR A 14 19.95 13.56 0.55
C THR A 14 20.83 14.56 1.29
N ARG A 15 21.09 14.24 2.57
CA ARG A 15 22.40 14.58 3.13
C ARG A 15 23.45 13.88 2.27
N PRO A 16 24.63 14.49 2.08
CA PRO A 16 25.59 14.03 1.10
C PRO A 16 25.95 12.58 1.36
N VAL A 17 25.83 11.75 0.32
CA VAL A 17 26.14 10.32 0.37
C VAL A 17 27.67 10.17 0.43
N PHE A 18 28.25 10.36 1.61
CA PHE A 18 29.61 9.91 1.87
C PHE A 18 29.56 8.38 2.04
N HIS A 19 30.12 7.66 1.05
CA HIS A 19 30.43 6.22 1.07
C HIS A 19 29.27 5.21 1.17
N GLN A 20 28.19 5.35 0.39
CA GLN A 20 27.25 4.23 0.17
C GLN A 20 27.60 3.51 -1.13
N LYS A 21 27.79 2.18 -1.05
CA LYS A 21 28.15 1.33 -2.18
C LYS A 21 27.11 1.45 -3.30
N ASP A 22 27.55 1.33 -4.56
CA ASP A 22 26.69 1.45 -5.74
C ASP A 22 25.47 0.50 -5.70
N GLU A 23 25.58 -0.64 -5.01
CA GLU A 23 24.46 -1.57 -4.78
C GLU A 23 23.27 -0.89 -4.08
N THR A 24 23.52 -0.08 -3.06
CA THR A 24 22.48 0.59 -2.28
C THR A 24 21.74 1.64 -3.12
N ILE A 25 22.47 2.38 -3.95
CA ILE A 25 21.90 3.37 -4.88
C ILE A 25 21.01 2.67 -5.91
N ARG A 26 21.50 1.56 -6.51
CA ARG A 26 20.71 0.77 -7.47
C ARG A 26 19.43 0.23 -6.85
N GLY A 27 19.50 -0.32 -5.64
CA GLY A 27 18.33 -0.81 -4.92
C GLY A 27 17.30 0.29 -4.64
N HIS A 28 17.75 1.47 -4.24
CA HIS A 28 16.87 2.60 -3.97
C HIS A 28 16.14 3.11 -5.23
N VAL A 29 16.87 3.26 -6.34
CA VAL A 29 16.29 3.67 -7.63
C VAL A 29 15.25 2.66 -8.10
N PHE A 30 15.56 1.37 -7.98
CA PHE A 30 14.64 0.29 -8.32
C PHE A 30 13.35 0.35 -7.49
N CYS A 31 13.46 0.42 -6.16
CA CYS A 31 12.30 0.49 -5.27
C CYS A 31 11.44 1.74 -5.53
N SER A 32 12.07 2.88 -5.81
CA SER A 32 11.37 4.13 -6.14
C SER A 32 10.60 4.01 -7.45
N PHE A 33 11.22 3.44 -8.49
CA PHE A 33 10.56 3.21 -9.77
C PHE A 33 9.41 2.22 -9.66
N LEU A 34 9.60 1.13 -8.90
CA LEU A 34 8.55 0.14 -8.64
C LEU A 34 7.36 0.79 -7.92
N ALA A 35 7.60 1.59 -6.88
CA ALA A 35 6.55 2.29 -6.15
C ALA A 35 5.75 3.25 -7.05
N LEU A 36 6.43 4.00 -7.93
CA LEU A 36 5.78 4.88 -8.91
C LEU A 36 4.93 4.10 -9.92
N THR A 37 5.43 2.96 -10.40
CA THR A 37 4.73 2.09 -11.34
C THR A 37 3.46 1.52 -10.70
N LEU A 38 3.57 0.98 -9.48
CA LEU A 38 2.43 0.45 -8.74
C LEU A 38 1.38 1.53 -8.43
N ARG A 39 1.81 2.73 -8.05
CA ARG A 39 0.90 3.87 -7.84
C ARG A 39 0.15 4.23 -9.10
N LYS A 40 0.84 4.29 -10.25
CA LYS A 40 0.21 4.61 -11.54
C LYS A 40 -0.80 3.55 -11.95
N GLU A 41 -0.44 2.27 -11.83
CA GLU A 41 -1.33 1.15 -12.14
C GLU A 41 -2.59 1.19 -11.26
N LEU A 42 -2.43 1.39 -9.95
CA LEU A 42 -3.57 1.50 -9.04
C LEU A 42 -4.51 2.65 -9.44
N GLN A 43 -3.95 3.83 -9.75
CA GLN A 43 -4.73 4.97 -10.20
C GLN A 43 -5.51 4.66 -11.49
N GLN A 44 -4.87 4.03 -12.48
CA GLN A 44 -5.52 3.66 -13.74
C GLN A 44 -6.68 2.68 -13.52
N ARG A 45 -6.53 1.71 -12.62
CA ARG A 45 -7.62 0.77 -12.28
C ARG A 45 -8.78 1.45 -11.56
N LEU A 46 -8.48 2.37 -10.64
CA LEU A 46 -9.50 3.17 -9.95
C LEU A 46 -10.30 4.01 -10.95
N GLU A 47 -9.62 4.72 -11.85
CA GLU A 47 -10.23 5.53 -12.90
C GLU A 47 -11.08 4.69 -13.85
N ALA A 48 -10.58 3.53 -14.29
CA ALA A 48 -11.34 2.59 -15.13
C ALA A 48 -12.60 2.06 -14.44
N ALA A 49 -12.58 1.94 -13.11
CA ALA A 49 -13.74 1.59 -12.30
C ALA A 49 -14.63 2.79 -11.91
N GLY A 50 -14.32 4.00 -12.40
CA GLY A 50 -15.07 5.24 -12.14
C GLY A 50 -14.80 5.86 -10.77
N ASN A 51 -13.80 5.38 -10.04
CA ASN A 51 -13.47 5.85 -8.69
C ASN A 51 -12.37 6.92 -8.72
N HIS A 52 -12.56 7.98 -7.95
CA HIS A 52 -11.58 9.06 -7.77
C HIS A 52 -11.47 9.35 -6.28
N PHE A 53 -10.29 9.09 -5.69
CA PHE A 53 -10.03 9.24 -4.26
C PHE A 53 -8.72 9.98 -4.04
N GLU A 54 -8.59 10.66 -2.90
CA GLU A 54 -7.32 11.26 -2.54
C GLU A 54 -6.29 10.19 -2.16
N TRP A 55 -5.03 10.41 -2.54
CA TRP A 55 -3.96 9.44 -2.26
C TRP A 55 -3.76 9.22 -0.76
N SER A 56 -4.01 10.23 0.07
CA SER A 56 -3.98 10.11 1.52
C SER A 56 -5.06 9.17 2.05
N GLU A 57 -6.27 9.21 1.50
CA GLU A 57 -7.39 8.36 1.91
C GLU A 57 -7.11 6.90 1.57
N ILE A 58 -6.64 6.64 0.34
CA ILE A 58 -6.23 5.29 -0.10
C ILE A 58 -5.20 4.71 0.86
N LYS A 59 -4.13 5.47 1.16
CA LYS A 59 -3.07 5.00 2.08
C LYS A 59 -3.59 4.77 3.49
N GLN A 60 -4.40 5.68 4.01
CA GLN A 60 -4.93 5.60 5.37
C GLN A 60 -5.82 4.37 5.53
N ASP A 61 -6.76 4.18 4.61
CA ASP A 61 -7.76 3.12 4.71
C ASP A 61 -7.14 1.75 4.45
N LEU A 62 -6.22 1.63 3.49
CA LEU A 62 -5.44 0.40 3.29
C LEU A 62 -4.57 0.07 4.51
N LYS A 63 -3.97 1.07 5.17
CA LYS A 63 -3.19 0.86 6.40
C LYS A 63 -4.06 0.48 7.60
N SER A 64 -5.32 0.91 7.61
CA SER A 64 -6.29 0.54 8.64
C SER A 64 -6.74 -0.92 8.53
N LEU A 65 -6.64 -1.50 7.33
CA LEU A 65 -6.95 -2.90 7.09
C LEU A 65 -5.84 -3.79 7.67
N GLN A 66 -6.12 -4.35 8.84
CA GLN A 66 -5.25 -5.27 9.56
C GLN A 66 -5.96 -6.59 9.83
N GLU A 67 -5.16 -7.63 10.00
CA GLU A 67 -5.56 -8.95 10.47
C GLU A 67 -4.84 -9.22 11.79
N ILE A 68 -5.59 -9.71 12.78
CA ILE A 68 -5.08 -10.14 14.08
C ILE A 68 -5.35 -11.62 14.27
N GLU A 69 -4.43 -12.35 14.87
CA GLU A 69 -4.63 -13.74 15.25
C GLU A 69 -5.09 -13.81 16.70
N ILE A 70 -6.12 -14.62 16.96
CA ILE A 70 -6.70 -14.86 18.27
C ILE A 70 -6.71 -16.37 18.48
N GLU A 71 -6.21 -16.79 19.64
CA GLU A 71 -6.33 -18.19 20.07
C GLU A 71 -7.59 -18.32 20.94
N ASP A 72 -8.51 -19.18 20.55
CA ASP A 72 -9.72 -19.50 21.32
C ASP A 72 -9.94 -21.01 21.34
N ASN A 73 -10.02 -21.59 22.54
CA ASN A 73 -10.29 -23.02 22.76
C ASN A 73 -9.40 -23.99 21.95
N GLY A 74 -8.12 -23.65 21.78
CA GLY A 74 -7.16 -24.46 21.01
C GLY A 74 -7.28 -24.34 19.49
N LYS A 75 -8.07 -23.38 19.00
CA LYS A 75 -8.17 -22.99 17.59
C LYS A 75 -7.56 -21.60 17.40
N THR A 76 -6.79 -21.42 16.33
CA THR A 76 -6.30 -20.10 15.93
C THR A 76 -7.25 -19.50 14.91
N LEU A 77 -7.79 -18.32 15.20
CA LEU A 77 -8.67 -17.56 14.32
C LEU A 77 -7.94 -16.30 13.86
N THR A 78 -7.99 -15.99 12.57
CA THR A 78 -7.66 -14.66 12.07
C THR A 78 -8.92 -13.80 12.03
N VAL A 79 -8.87 -12.65 12.67
CA VAL A 79 -9.90 -11.61 12.62
C VAL A 79 -9.36 -10.42 11.82
N ARG A 80 -10.06 -10.08 10.74
CA ARG A 80 -9.78 -8.92 9.90
C ARG A 80 -10.59 -7.73 10.40
N SER A 81 -9.95 -6.58 10.51
CA SER A 81 -10.61 -5.29 10.72
C SER A 81 -11.66 -4.99 9.63
N GLU A 82 -12.61 -4.11 9.94
CA GLU A 82 -13.61 -3.66 8.98
C GLU A 82 -12.97 -2.87 7.83
N CYS A 83 -13.41 -3.12 6.58
CA CYS A 83 -13.00 -2.32 5.43
C CYS A 83 -13.72 -0.97 5.46
N LYS A 84 -13.05 0.06 5.98
CA LYS A 84 -13.60 1.43 6.07
C LYS A 84 -13.27 2.27 4.83
N GLY A 85 -14.09 3.30 4.62
CA GLY A 85 -13.89 4.33 3.61
C GLY A 85 -13.72 3.75 2.20
N VAL A 86 -12.60 4.05 1.56
CA VAL A 86 -12.35 3.69 0.15
C VAL A 86 -11.80 2.27 -0.03
N CYS A 87 -11.42 1.59 1.07
CA CYS A 87 -10.74 0.30 1.04
C CYS A 87 -11.49 -0.74 0.18
N GLY A 88 -12.81 -0.89 0.38
CA GLY A 88 -13.60 -1.86 -0.38
C GLY A 88 -13.60 -1.58 -1.89
N LYS A 89 -13.67 -0.31 -2.27
CA LYS A 89 -13.62 0.12 -3.68
C LYS A 89 -12.24 -0.06 -4.30
N VAL A 90 -11.18 0.14 -3.52
CA VAL A 90 -9.82 -0.15 -3.95
C VAL A 90 -9.67 -1.64 -4.28
N PHE A 91 -10.06 -2.54 -3.37
CA PHE A 91 -10.01 -3.99 -3.59
C PHE A 91 -10.83 -4.43 -4.81
N GLN A 92 -12.05 -3.90 -4.94
CA GLN A 92 -12.91 -4.14 -6.11
C GLN A 92 -12.23 -3.69 -7.41
N SER A 93 -11.64 -2.50 -7.44
CA SER A 93 -11.03 -1.93 -8.65
C SER A 93 -9.78 -2.70 -9.09
N VAL A 94 -9.05 -3.30 -8.14
CA VAL A 94 -7.89 -4.15 -8.47
C VAL A 94 -8.24 -5.62 -8.73
N GLY A 95 -9.52 -6.01 -8.54
CA GLY A 95 -9.99 -7.39 -8.74
C GLY A 95 -9.57 -8.36 -7.64
N VAL A 96 -9.30 -7.85 -6.42
CA VAL A 96 -8.88 -8.67 -5.29
C VAL A 96 -10.06 -8.90 -4.35
N ALA A 97 -10.34 -10.17 -4.03
CA ALA A 97 -11.36 -10.51 -3.05
C ALA A 97 -10.92 -10.12 -1.64
N ILE A 98 -11.81 -9.49 -0.89
CA ILE A 98 -11.58 -9.19 0.53
C ILE A 98 -11.78 -10.48 1.33
N PRO A 99 -10.82 -10.91 2.15
CA PRO A 99 -10.97 -12.11 2.96
C PRO A 99 -12.12 -11.96 3.98
N PRO A 100 -12.78 -13.06 4.39
CA PRO A 100 -13.80 -13.03 5.43
C PRO A 100 -13.32 -12.35 6.70
N THR A 101 -14.25 -11.74 7.44
CA THR A 101 -13.92 -11.00 8.68
C THR A 101 -13.32 -11.92 9.75
N ILE A 102 -13.76 -13.17 9.80
CA ILE A 102 -13.25 -14.19 10.70
C ILE A 102 -12.97 -15.43 9.86
N ARG A 103 -11.77 -16.00 10.02
CA ARG A 103 -11.38 -17.28 9.41
C ARG A 103 -10.56 -18.10 10.39
N GLU A 104 -10.68 -19.42 10.35
CA GLU A 104 -9.82 -20.34 11.11
C GLU A 104 -8.48 -20.50 10.35
N VAL A 105 -7.37 -20.42 11.07
CA VAL A 105 -6.03 -20.68 10.55
C VAL A 105 -5.82 -22.19 10.62
N GLN A 106 -5.62 -22.83 9.47
CA GLN A 106 -5.31 -24.26 9.37
C GLN A 106 -3.87 -24.55 9.77
#